data_AF-A0AB35I145-F1
#
_entry.id   AF-A0AB35I145-F1
#
_cell.length_a   1.000
_cell.length_b   1.000
_cell.length_c   1.000
_cell.angle_alpha   90.00
_cell.angle_beta   90.00
_cell.angle_gamma   90.00
#
_symmetry.space_group_name_H-M   'P 1'
#
loop_
_entity.id
_entity.type
_entity.pdbx_description
1 polymer ?
#
loop_
_entity_poly.entity_id
_entity_poly.type
_entity_poly.pdbx_seq_one_letter_code
_entity_poly.pdbx_strand_id
1 'polypeptide(L)'
;MNRRSAVGTGPAGGSSCRIIARQANREDGCTGRFWESRFKSQALLDERALAACMAYVDLNPIRAKMADTPETSDHTSLQRRIWAARDGKQPHQLFPFAGSPREPMPVGLPFQLQDYLELIDWSGHYLREDKRGAINEQVPPILDRLQIDPQH
;
A
#
# COMPACT_ATOMS: atom_id res chain seq x y z
N MET A 1 -29.70 -14.54 -25.71
CA MET A 1 -29.46 -14.52 -24.24
C MET A 1 -28.03 -15.00 -24.02
N ASN A 2 -27.07 -14.32 -23.40
CA ASN A 2 -27.04 -13.09 -22.62
C ASN A 2 -25.61 -12.50 -22.79
N ARG A 3 -25.43 -11.42 -23.56
CA ARG A 3 -24.18 -10.63 -23.58
C ARG A 3 -24.38 -9.50 -22.57
N ARG A 4 -23.75 -9.58 -21.39
CA ARG A 4 -23.62 -8.40 -20.53
C ARG A 4 -22.50 -7.53 -21.09
N SER A 5 -22.90 -6.46 -21.75
CA SER A 5 -22.06 -5.36 -22.18
C SER A 5 -21.39 -4.73 -20.96
N ALA A 6 -20.07 -4.83 -20.87
CA ALA A 6 -19.28 -3.96 -20.01
C ALA A 6 -19.19 -2.59 -20.70
N VAL A 7 -19.83 -1.59 -20.10
CA VAL A 7 -19.68 -0.18 -20.47
C VAL A 7 -18.20 0.18 -20.27
N GLY A 8 -17.53 0.50 -21.36
CA GLY A 8 -16.13 0.91 -21.35
C GLY A 8 -15.95 2.25 -20.64
N THR A 9 -15.14 2.24 -19.58
CA THR A 9 -14.52 3.44 -19.06
C THR A 9 -13.41 3.85 -20.03
N GLY A 10 -13.46 5.12 -20.48
CA GLY A 10 -12.58 5.67 -21.52
C GLY A 10 -11.08 5.75 -21.14
N PRO A 11 -10.22 6.09 -22.12
CA PRO A 11 -8.77 5.96 -21.98
C PRO A 11 -8.19 7.20 -21.27
N ALA A 12 -8.25 7.25 -19.94
CA ALA A 12 -7.56 8.28 -19.16
C ALA A 12 -6.30 7.76 -18.44
N GLY A 13 -5.83 6.54 -18.73
CA GLY A 13 -4.69 5.91 -18.04
C GLY A 13 -3.48 5.52 -18.90
N GLY A 14 -3.50 5.79 -20.22
CA GLY A 14 -2.55 5.18 -21.16
C GLY A 14 -1.19 5.87 -21.34
N SER A 15 -1.00 7.07 -20.78
CA SER A 15 0.13 7.94 -21.16
C SER A 15 1.41 7.67 -20.37
N SER A 16 1.31 7.55 -19.04
CA SER A 16 2.48 7.37 -18.16
C SER A 16 3.10 5.98 -18.33
N CYS A 17 2.28 4.93 -18.33
CA CYS A 17 2.74 3.55 -18.48
C CYS A 17 3.51 3.34 -19.80
N ARG A 18 3.13 4.06 -20.87
CA ARG A 18 3.81 4.00 -22.18
C ARG A 18 5.20 4.63 -22.14
N ILE A 19 5.37 5.75 -21.44
CA ILE A 19 6.68 6.42 -21.30
C ILE A 19 7.63 5.51 -20.53
N ILE A 20 7.17 5.00 -19.38
CA ILE A 20 7.94 4.08 -18.53
C ILE A 20 8.33 2.81 -19.31
N ALA A 21 7.36 2.19 -20.02
CA ALA A 21 7.61 1.01 -20.84
C ALA A 21 8.69 1.23 -21.92
N ARG A 22 8.68 2.39 -22.58
CA ARG A 22 9.66 2.73 -23.61
C ARG A 22 11.05 2.99 -23.03
N GLN A 23 11.11 3.60 -21.86
CA GLN A 23 12.36 3.88 -21.17
C GLN A 23 13.02 2.59 -20.69
N ALA A 24 12.27 1.72 -19.99
CA ALA A 24 12.77 0.45 -19.49
C ALA A 24 13.21 -0.49 -20.64
N ASN A 25 12.40 -0.62 -21.71
CA ASN A 25 12.79 -1.38 -22.89
C ASN A 25 14.09 -0.85 -23.54
N ARG A 26 14.31 0.46 -23.51
CA ARG A 26 15.54 1.07 -24.04
C ARG A 26 16.74 0.77 -23.14
N GLU A 27 16.57 0.86 -21.83
CA GLU A 27 17.60 0.53 -20.84
C GLU A 27 18.04 -0.94 -20.93
N ASP A 28 17.08 -1.85 -21.15
CA ASP A 28 17.33 -3.30 -21.24
C ASP A 28 17.66 -3.79 -22.66
N GLY A 29 17.72 -2.89 -23.66
CA GLY A 29 17.95 -3.25 -25.07
C GLY A 29 16.87 -4.16 -25.68
N CYS A 30 15.69 -4.23 -25.05
CA CYS A 30 14.58 -5.10 -25.42
C CYS A 30 13.57 -4.39 -26.33
N THR A 31 12.81 -5.16 -27.11
CA THR A 31 11.67 -4.65 -27.88
C THR A 31 10.41 -5.43 -27.52
N GLY A 32 9.23 -4.80 -27.63
CA GLY A 32 7.94 -5.45 -27.36
C GLY A 32 7.10 -4.76 -26.28
N ARG A 33 6.06 -5.46 -25.82
CA ARG A 33 5.20 -4.97 -24.74
C ARG A 33 5.87 -5.19 -23.40
N PHE A 34 6.26 -4.11 -22.74
CA PHE A 34 6.78 -4.14 -21.37
C PHE A 34 5.70 -4.57 -20.35
N TRP A 35 4.47 -4.04 -20.53
CA TRP A 35 3.33 -4.34 -19.67
C TRP A 35 2.43 -5.42 -20.29
N GLU A 36 2.04 -6.41 -19.50
CA GLU A 36 1.01 -7.37 -19.89
C GLU A 36 -0.39 -6.73 -19.84
N SER A 37 -1.36 -7.24 -20.61
CA SER A 37 -2.75 -6.71 -20.70
C SER A 37 -3.60 -6.89 -19.42
N ARG A 38 -2.97 -7.04 -18.23
CA ARG A 38 -3.63 -7.46 -16.97
C ARG A 38 -4.04 -6.32 -16.05
N PHE A 39 -3.76 -5.07 -16.40
CA PHE A 39 -4.08 -3.92 -15.54
C PHE A 39 -5.55 -3.51 -15.67
N LYS A 40 -6.22 -3.39 -14.51
CA LYS A 40 -7.59 -2.91 -14.38
C LYS A 40 -7.65 -1.89 -13.24
N SER A 41 -8.49 -0.87 -13.40
CA SER A 41 -8.78 0.09 -12.33
C SER A 41 -10.08 -0.31 -11.65
N GLN A 42 -10.04 -0.46 -10.33
CA GLN A 42 -11.20 -0.78 -9.50
C GLN A 42 -11.39 0.34 -8.49
N ALA A 43 -12.60 0.89 -8.42
CA ALA A 43 -12.93 1.89 -7.40
C ALA A 43 -13.01 1.21 -6.02
N LEU A 44 -12.39 1.84 -5.02
CA LEU A 44 -12.50 1.49 -3.60
C LEU A 44 -13.56 2.42 -3.01
N LEU A 45 -14.65 1.86 -2.51
CA LEU A 45 -15.85 2.62 -2.15
C LEU A 45 -16.05 2.77 -0.65
N ASP A 46 -15.22 2.13 0.16
CA ASP A 46 -15.28 2.18 1.61
C ASP A 46 -13.89 2.16 2.25
N GLU A 47 -13.84 2.59 3.50
CA GLU A 47 -12.60 2.77 4.26
C GLU A 47 -11.88 1.44 4.53
N ARG A 48 -12.64 0.36 4.68
CA ARG A 48 -12.08 -0.99 4.91
C ARG A 48 -11.39 -1.51 3.66
N ALA A 49 -12.01 -1.31 2.51
CA ALA A 49 -11.44 -1.63 1.21
C ALA A 49 -10.18 -0.79 0.95
N LEU A 50 -10.21 0.50 1.31
CA LEU A 50 -9.03 1.36 1.23
C LEU A 50 -7.88 0.86 2.12
N ALA A 51 -8.14 0.62 3.40
CA ALA A 51 -7.14 0.13 4.35
C ALA A 51 -6.57 -1.24 3.93
N ALA A 52 -7.42 -2.16 3.48
CA ALA A 52 -7.01 -3.46 2.96
C ALA A 52 -6.13 -3.34 1.71
N CYS A 53 -6.46 -2.44 0.79
CA CYS A 53 -5.64 -2.20 -0.40
C CYS A 53 -4.29 -1.55 -0.06
N MET A 54 -4.28 -0.58 0.85
CA MET A 54 -3.03 0.00 1.34
C MET A 54 -2.15 -1.07 2.00
N ALA A 55 -2.72 -1.87 2.90
CA ALA A 55 -2.00 -2.94 3.59
C ALA A 55 -1.49 -4.01 2.63
N TYR A 56 -2.26 -4.33 1.58
CA TYR A 56 -1.81 -5.23 0.53
C TYR A 56 -0.52 -4.73 -0.14
N VAL A 57 -0.47 -3.44 -0.49
CA VAL A 57 0.69 -2.84 -1.16
C VAL A 57 1.89 -2.77 -0.22
N ASP A 58 1.70 -2.27 1.00
CA ASP A 58 2.78 -2.07 1.97
C ASP A 58 3.38 -3.41 2.45
N LEU A 59 2.61 -4.50 2.48
CA LEU A 59 3.10 -5.85 2.83
C LEU A 59 3.68 -6.65 1.65
N ASN A 60 3.61 -6.14 0.42
CA ASN A 60 4.11 -6.90 -0.75
C ASN A 60 5.61 -7.23 -0.66
N PRO A 61 6.50 -6.32 -0.23
CA PRO A 61 7.93 -6.67 -0.11
C PRO A 61 8.19 -7.78 0.92
N ILE A 62 7.47 -7.77 2.04
CA ILE A 62 7.54 -8.85 3.05
C ILE A 62 7.08 -10.17 2.42
N ARG A 63 5.93 -10.17 1.74
CA ARG A 63 5.37 -11.36 1.08
C ARG A 63 6.26 -11.91 -0.02
N ALA A 64 7.06 -11.05 -0.65
CA ALA A 64 8.03 -11.39 -1.67
C ALA A 64 9.41 -11.80 -1.11
N LYS A 65 9.60 -11.79 0.21
CA LYS A 65 10.90 -11.98 0.90
C LYS A 65 11.97 -10.97 0.48
N MET A 66 11.57 -9.73 0.19
CA MET A 66 12.48 -8.62 -0.08
C MET A 66 12.78 -7.79 1.17
N ALA A 67 11.96 -7.91 2.22
CA ALA A 67 12.16 -7.29 3.52
C ALA A 67 11.61 -8.21 4.62
N ASP A 68 12.18 -8.13 5.81
CA ASP A 68 11.72 -8.92 6.97
C ASP A 68 10.65 -8.19 7.78
N THR A 69 10.67 -6.85 7.75
CA THR A 69 9.73 -6.01 8.51
C THR A 69 9.27 -4.79 7.70
N PRO A 70 8.14 -4.14 8.08
CA PRO A 70 7.67 -2.94 7.38
C PRO A 70 8.65 -1.75 7.39
N GLU A 71 9.46 -1.61 8.43
CA GLU A 71 10.46 -0.54 8.57
C GLU A 71 11.63 -0.70 7.61
N THR A 72 11.93 -1.95 7.24
CA THR A 72 13.02 -2.33 6.32
C THR A 72 12.53 -2.50 4.88
N SER A 73 11.25 -2.27 4.63
CA SER A 73 10.59 -2.39 3.34
C SER A 73 10.80 -1.13 2.49
N ASP A 74 11.94 -1.09 1.80
CA ASP A 74 12.34 0.07 0.99
C ASP A 74 11.30 0.46 -0.07
N HIS A 75 11.19 1.77 -0.28
CA HIS A 75 10.31 2.38 -1.29
C HIS A 75 8.80 2.18 -1.07
N THR A 76 8.36 1.84 0.14
CA THR A 76 6.93 1.78 0.48
C THR A 76 6.41 3.08 1.09
N SER A 77 5.09 3.33 0.95
CA SER A 77 4.43 4.46 1.63
C SER A 77 4.50 4.31 3.14
N LEU A 78 4.38 3.08 3.65
CA LEU A 78 4.45 2.79 5.06
C LEU A 78 5.82 3.13 5.68
N GLN A 79 6.93 2.76 5.02
CA GLN A 79 8.27 3.11 5.50
C GLN A 79 8.41 4.64 5.71
N ARG A 80 7.95 5.45 4.74
CA ARG A 80 7.97 6.91 4.85
C ARG A 80 7.11 7.44 6.00
N ARG A 81 5.94 6.83 6.22
CA ARG A 81 5.04 7.19 7.33
C ARG A 81 5.68 6.87 8.68
N ILE A 82 6.31 5.70 8.81
CA ILE A 82 7.03 5.28 10.00
C ILE A 82 8.16 6.26 10.32
N TRP A 83 8.98 6.63 9.34
CA TRP A 83 10.07 7.57 9.56
C TRP A 83 9.59 8.96 9.98
N ALA A 84 8.52 9.47 9.35
CA ALA A 84 7.93 10.74 9.78
C ALA A 84 7.33 10.66 11.20
N ALA A 85 6.73 9.53 11.55
CA ALA A 85 6.10 9.33 12.85
C ALA A 85 7.11 9.34 14.01
N ARG A 86 8.36 8.93 13.77
CA ARG A 86 9.45 9.04 14.77
C ARG A 86 9.71 10.49 15.19
N ASP A 87 9.46 11.45 14.30
CA ASP A 87 9.54 12.88 14.59
C ASP A 87 8.20 13.49 15.01
N GLY A 88 7.17 12.67 15.27
CA GLY A 88 5.80 13.12 15.57
C GLY A 88 5.11 13.81 14.38
N LYS A 89 5.51 13.51 13.15
CA LYS A 89 5.03 14.17 11.93
C LYS A 89 4.36 13.20 10.97
N GLN A 90 3.67 13.75 9.98
CA GLN A 90 3.22 13.03 8.80
C GLN A 90 3.95 13.53 7.54
N PRO A 91 4.24 12.64 6.57
CA PRO A 91 4.99 13.02 5.37
C PRO A 91 4.14 13.88 4.42
N HIS A 92 4.69 15.03 3.99
CA HIS A 92 3.98 15.99 3.12
C HIS A 92 3.59 15.46 1.74
N GLN A 93 4.28 14.44 1.23
CA GLN A 93 4.05 13.87 -0.11
C GLN A 93 2.94 12.80 -0.12
N LEU A 94 2.45 12.37 1.03
CA LEU A 94 1.40 11.35 1.14
C LEU A 94 0.13 11.96 1.72
N PHE A 95 -1.01 11.39 1.36
CA PHE A 95 -2.28 11.80 1.94
C PHE A 95 -2.26 11.53 3.47
N PRO A 96 -2.52 12.54 4.32
CA PRO A 96 -2.36 12.40 5.77
C PRO A 96 -3.47 11.54 6.37
N PHE A 97 -3.20 10.87 7.48
CA PHE A 97 -4.25 10.30 8.34
C PHE A 97 -4.96 11.44 9.08
N ALA A 98 -6.27 11.56 8.87
CA ALA A 98 -7.12 12.52 9.55
C ALA A 98 -7.67 11.99 10.89
N GLY A 99 -7.52 10.68 11.16
CA GLY A 99 -8.02 10.03 12.36
C GLY A 99 -9.51 9.71 12.28
N SER A 100 -10.13 9.55 13.46
CA SER A 100 -11.54 9.17 13.58
C SER A 100 -12.47 10.18 12.89
N PRO A 101 -13.58 9.69 12.29
CA PRO A 101 -14.58 10.57 11.70
C PRO A 101 -15.08 11.63 12.67
N ARG A 102 -15.07 12.89 12.25
CA ARG A 102 -15.58 14.04 13.02
C ARG A 102 -16.21 15.07 12.09
N GLU A 103 -17.05 15.94 12.64
CA GLU A 103 -17.72 17.01 11.88
C GLU A 103 -17.16 18.39 12.26
N PRO A 104 -16.60 19.16 11.31
CA PRO A 104 -16.38 18.82 9.90
C PRO A 104 -15.23 17.82 9.71
N MET A 105 -15.34 16.96 8.70
CA MET A 105 -14.30 15.96 8.44
C MET A 105 -13.03 16.61 7.87
N PRO A 106 -11.86 16.47 8.51
CA PRO A 106 -10.62 16.95 7.95
C PRO A 106 -10.26 16.18 6.67
N VAL A 107 -9.57 16.85 5.75
CA VAL A 107 -9.04 16.22 4.53
C VAL A 107 -7.94 15.22 4.92
N GLY A 108 -8.21 13.92 4.76
CA GLY A 108 -7.24 12.85 5.02
C GLY A 108 -7.85 11.46 5.01
N LEU A 109 -7.03 10.45 5.31
CA LEU A 109 -7.47 9.06 5.50
C LEU A 109 -8.30 8.97 6.79
N PRO A 110 -9.49 8.35 6.75
CA PRO A 110 -10.46 8.37 7.85
C PRO A 110 -10.16 7.30 8.92
N PHE A 111 -8.90 7.16 9.32
CA PHE A 111 -8.45 6.26 10.37
C PHE A 111 -7.14 6.80 10.95
N GLN A 112 -6.72 6.30 12.12
CA GLN A 112 -5.46 6.71 12.73
C GLN A 112 -4.27 5.94 12.14
N LEU A 113 -3.07 6.51 12.28
CA LEU A 113 -1.85 5.82 11.86
C LEU A 113 -1.59 4.60 12.73
N GLN A 114 -1.87 4.69 14.03
CA GLN A 114 -1.71 3.62 15.02
C GLN A 114 -2.57 2.41 14.65
N ASP A 115 -3.88 2.62 14.44
CA ASP A 115 -4.80 1.57 13.99
C ASP A 115 -4.31 0.88 12.69
N TYR A 116 -3.76 1.67 11.77
CA TYR A 116 -3.22 1.14 10.52
C TYR A 116 -1.94 0.34 10.73
N LEU A 117 -1.05 0.76 11.62
CA LEU A 117 0.16 0.02 11.98
C LEU A 117 -0.18 -1.32 12.62
N GLU A 118 -1.14 -1.35 13.56
CA GLU A 118 -1.62 -2.60 14.15
C GLU A 118 -2.23 -3.54 13.11
N LEU A 119 -3.05 -3.01 12.21
CA LEU A 119 -3.61 -3.78 11.09
C LEU A 119 -2.51 -4.40 10.22
N ILE A 120 -1.46 -3.64 9.93
CA ILE A 120 -0.30 -4.11 9.16
C ILE A 120 0.41 -5.24 9.91
N ASP A 121 0.66 -5.07 11.20
CA ASP A 121 1.40 -6.02 12.02
C ASP A 121 0.66 -7.36 12.09
N TRP A 122 -0.63 -7.32 12.45
CA TRP A 122 -1.52 -8.48 12.42
C TRP A 122 -1.55 -9.16 11.05
N SER A 123 -1.71 -8.38 9.98
CA SER A 123 -1.77 -8.90 8.61
C SER A 123 -0.42 -9.40 8.09
N GLY A 124 0.69 -8.92 8.67
CA GLY A 124 2.05 -9.23 8.28
C GLY A 124 2.54 -10.54 8.89
N HIS A 125 2.15 -10.84 10.13
CA HIS A 125 2.44 -12.13 10.77
C HIS A 125 1.67 -13.29 10.14
N TYR A 126 0.47 -13.05 9.61
CA TYR A 126 -0.34 -14.11 9.04
C TYR A 126 0.25 -14.61 7.70
N LEU A 127 0.86 -15.80 7.74
CA LEU A 127 1.35 -16.46 6.53
C LEU A 127 0.16 -16.94 5.69
N ARG A 128 0.02 -16.36 4.50
CA ARG A 128 -0.89 -16.91 3.49
C ARG A 128 -0.22 -18.09 2.82
N GLU A 129 -0.94 -19.21 2.68
CA GLU A 129 -0.45 -20.42 2.00
C GLU A 129 0.09 -20.14 0.58
N ASP A 130 -0.42 -19.09 -0.09
CA ASP A 130 0.00 -18.67 -1.43
C ASP A 130 1.25 -17.78 -1.47
N LYS A 131 1.79 -17.36 -0.31
CA LYS A 131 2.90 -16.40 -0.21
C LYS A 131 4.13 -17.01 0.44
N ARG A 132 5.28 -16.46 0.07
CA ARG A 132 6.58 -16.98 0.48
C ARG A 132 7.03 -16.43 1.82
N GLY A 133 6.70 -15.17 2.13
CA GLY A 133 7.14 -14.48 3.34
C GLY A 133 5.99 -13.99 4.22
N ALA A 134 6.29 -13.89 5.51
CA ALA A 134 5.50 -13.29 6.57
C ALA A 134 6.48 -12.71 7.62
N ILE A 135 6.01 -11.80 8.46
CA ILE A 135 6.78 -11.27 9.58
C ILE A 135 6.95 -12.41 10.60
N ASN A 136 8.19 -12.63 11.06
CA ASN A 136 8.50 -13.67 12.05
C ASN A 136 7.74 -13.42 13.36
N GLU A 137 7.08 -14.45 13.92
CA GLU A 137 6.32 -14.38 15.18
C GLU A 137 7.12 -13.91 16.40
N GLN A 138 8.46 -14.02 16.36
CA GLN A 138 9.35 -13.54 17.40
C GLN A 138 9.57 -12.02 17.37
N VAL A 139 9.17 -11.36 16.28
CA VAL A 139 9.29 -9.90 16.15
C VAL A 139 8.25 -9.26 17.08
N PRO A 140 8.66 -8.34 17.98
CA PRO A 140 7.71 -7.64 18.84
C PRO A 140 6.69 -6.80 18.05
N PRO A 141 5.55 -6.44 18.66
CA PRO A 141 4.55 -5.60 18.02
C PRO A 141 5.14 -4.32 17.42
N ILE A 142 4.63 -3.90 16.25
CA ILE A 142 5.18 -2.73 15.54
C ILE A 142 5.17 -1.45 16.38
N LEU A 143 4.13 -1.23 17.18
CA LEU A 143 4.04 -0.04 18.03
C LEU A 143 5.14 -0.01 19.09
N ASP A 144 5.45 -1.17 19.69
CA ASP A 144 6.55 -1.32 20.65
C ASP A 144 7.91 -1.08 19.99
N ARG A 145 8.11 -1.65 18.79
CA ARG A 145 9.35 -1.47 18.01
C ARG A 145 9.58 -0.01 17.61
N LEU A 146 8.50 0.72 17.35
CA LEU A 146 8.54 2.13 16.96
C LEU A 146 8.46 3.10 18.14
N GLN A 147 8.24 2.60 19.36
CA GLN A 147 8.03 3.43 20.57
C GLN A 147 6.86 4.41 20.40
N ILE A 148 5.81 3.98 19.71
CA ILE A 148 4.59 4.76 19.51
C ILE A 148 3.57 4.28 20.54
N ASP A 149 3.07 5.19 21.36
CA ASP A 149 2.05 4.88 22.35
C ASP A 149 0.72 4.52 21.65
N PRO A 150 0.10 3.36 21.97
CA PRO A 150 -1.20 2.95 21.42
C PRO A 150 -2.40 3.78 21.90
N GLN A 151 -2.21 5.08 22.22
CA GLN A 151 -3.24 5.93 22.82
C GLN A 151 -4.57 5.89 22.06
N HIS A 152 -5.60 5.44 22.78
CA HIS A 152 -7.03 5.53 22.44
C HIS A 152 -7.60 6.88 22.87
#